data_AF-C6T217-F1
#
_entry.id   AF-C6T217-F1
#
_cell.length_a   1.000
_cell.length_b   1.000
_cell.length_c   1.000
_cell.angle_alpha   90.00
_cell.angle_beta   90.00
_cell.angle_gamma   90.00
#
_symmetry.space_group_name_H-M   'P 1'
#
loop_
_entity.id
_entity.type
_entity.pdbx_description
1 polymer ?
#
loop_
_entity_poly.entity_id
_entity_poly.type
_entity_poly.pdbx_seq_one_letter_code
_entity_poly.pdbx_strand_id
1 'polypeptide(L)'
;MARAGGITNAVNVGIAVQADWENREFISHISLNVHRLFDFLVQFEATTKSKLASLNEKLDVLERRLELLEVQVGNASANPSLFAT
;
A
#
# COMPACT_ATOMS: atom_id res chain seq x y z
N MET A 1 -33.83 0.34 -55.08
CA MET A 1 -32.58 0.94 -54.57
C MET A 1 -32.71 1.48 -53.14
N ALA A 2 -33.83 2.07 -52.72
CA ALA A 2 -34.01 2.57 -51.34
C ALA A 2 -33.81 1.52 -50.22
N ARG A 3 -34.22 0.27 -50.43
CA ARG A 3 -34.13 -0.80 -49.42
C ARG A 3 -32.70 -1.24 -49.08
N ALA A 4 -31.76 -1.14 -50.03
CA ALA A 4 -30.36 -1.49 -49.79
C ALA A 4 -29.66 -0.46 -48.87
N GLY A 5 -29.95 0.83 -49.05
CA GLY A 5 -29.41 1.91 -48.20
C GLY A 5 -29.91 1.84 -46.74
N GLY A 6 -31.14 1.36 -46.52
CA GLY A 6 -31.67 1.15 -45.18
C GLY A 6 -30.91 0.06 -44.41
N ILE A 7 -30.55 -1.04 -45.09
CA ILE A 7 -29.79 -2.14 -44.50
C ILE A 7 -28.36 -1.68 -44.16
N THR A 8 -27.69 -0.97 -45.07
CA THR A 8 -26.32 -0.47 -44.81
C THR A 8 -26.28 0.49 -43.63
N ASN A 9 -27.29 1.36 -43.49
CA ASN A 9 -27.37 2.27 -42.35
C ASN A 9 -27.57 1.52 -41.03
N ALA A 10 -28.46 0.52 -40.98
CA ALA A 10 -28.67 -0.29 -39.79
C ALA A 10 -27.41 -1.06 -39.38
N VAL A 11 -26.66 -1.61 -40.36
CA VAL A 11 -25.38 -2.28 -40.11
C VAL A 11 -24.34 -1.30 -39.58
N ASN A 12 -24.20 -0.12 -40.17
CA ASN A 12 -23.27 0.91 -39.71
C ASN A 12 -23.59 1.38 -38.28
N VAL A 13 -24.88 1.53 -37.95
CA VAL A 13 -25.31 1.83 -36.58
C VAL A 13 -24.94 0.68 -35.64
N GLY A 14 -25.15 -0.57 -36.04
CA GLY A 14 -24.76 -1.74 -35.27
C GLY A 14 -23.27 -1.78 -34.95
N ILE A 15 -22.42 -1.49 -35.94
CA ILE A 15 -20.95 -1.39 -35.77
C ILE A 15 -20.60 -0.24 -34.81
N ALA A 16 -21.22 0.93 -34.99
CA ALA A 16 -20.97 2.08 -34.12
C ALA A 16 -21.38 1.81 -32.67
N VAL A 17 -22.51 1.12 -32.45
CA VAL A 17 -22.96 0.71 -31.12
C VAL A 17 -21.99 -0.29 -30.51
N GLN A 18 -21.55 -1.30 -31.27
CA GLN A 18 -20.58 -2.28 -30.79
C GLN A 18 -19.26 -1.60 -30.36
N ALA A 19 -18.75 -0.67 -31.15
CA ALA A 19 -17.56 0.10 -30.81
C ALA A 19 -17.77 0.98 -29.55
N ASP A 20 -18.96 1.56 -29.36
CA ASP A 20 -19.29 2.31 -28.13
C ASP A 20 -19.31 1.40 -26.89
N TRP A 21 -19.84 0.18 -27.01
CA TRP A 21 -19.80 -0.81 -25.93
C TRP A 21 -18.36 -1.18 -25.54
N GLU A 22 -17.51 -1.48 -26.51
CA GLU A 22 -16.11 -1.83 -26.27
C GLU A 22 -15.34 -0.67 -25.62
N ASN A 23 -15.58 0.57 -26.06
CA ASN A 23 -14.99 1.76 -25.45
C ASN A 23 -15.45 1.95 -23.99
N ARG A 24 -16.75 1.74 -23.70
CA ARG A 24 -17.28 1.85 -22.33
C ARG A 24 -16.72 0.78 -21.41
N GLU A 25 -16.60 -0.45 -21.90
CA GLU A 25 -16.00 -1.56 -21.16
C GLU A 25 -14.53 -1.26 -20.83
N PHE A 26 -13.75 -0.77 -21.81
CA PHE A 26 -12.37 -0.35 -21.58
C PHE A 26 -12.25 0.74 -20.50
N ILE A 27 -13.06 1.80 -20.60
CA ILE A 27 -13.09 2.88 -19.60
C ILE A 27 -13.45 2.34 -18.21
N SER A 28 -14.44 1.44 -18.13
CA SER A 28 -14.86 0.80 -16.88
C SER A 28 -13.72 -0.01 -16.25
N HIS A 29 -12.98 -0.79 -17.03
CA HIS A 29 -11.83 -1.54 -16.54
C HIS A 29 -10.73 -0.64 -15.98
N ILE A 30 -10.42 0.47 -16.67
CA ILE A 30 -9.43 1.44 -16.18
C ILE A 30 -9.90 2.07 -14.88
N SER A 31 -11.16 2.52 -14.81
CA SER A 31 -11.74 3.10 -13.59
C SER A 31 -11.65 2.13 -12.41
N LEU A 32 -12.05 0.86 -12.60
CA LEU A 32 -11.98 -0.15 -11.56
C LEU A 32 -10.55 -0.41 -11.09
N ASN A 33 -9.59 -0.47 -12.02
CA ASN A 33 -8.19 -0.68 -11.69
C ASN A 33 -7.60 0.51 -10.92
N VAL A 34 -7.98 1.75 -11.26
CA VAL A 34 -7.59 2.94 -10.51
C VAL A 34 -8.16 2.88 -9.08
N HIS A 35 -9.43 2.54 -8.90
CA HIS A 35 -10.02 2.39 -7.57
C HIS A 35 -9.28 1.33 -6.73
N ARG A 36 -9.03 0.15 -7.32
CA ARG A 36 -8.28 -0.92 -6.65
C ARG A 36 -6.85 -0.50 -6.27
N LEU A 37 -6.19 0.30 -7.09
CA LEU A 37 -4.86 0.83 -6.78
C LEU A 37 -4.93 1.77 -5.56
N PHE A 38 -5.93 2.64 -5.49
CA PHE A 38 -6.12 3.52 -4.33
C PHE A 38 -6.45 2.74 -3.07
N ASP A 39 -7.34 1.75 -3.14
CA ASP A 39 -7.65 0.87 -2.00
C ASP A 39 -6.40 0.16 -1.49
N PHE A 40 -5.55 -0.34 -2.39
CA PHE A 40 -4.26 -0.91 -2.05
C PHE A 40 -3.35 0.12 -1.36
N LEU A 41 -3.22 1.33 -1.90
CA LEU A 41 -2.35 2.37 -1.33
C LEU A 41 -2.79 2.77 0.08
N VAL A 42 -4.10 2.87 0.34
CA VAL A 42 -4.64 3.18 1.68
C VAL A 42 -4.29 2.06 2.67
N GLN A 43 -4.51 0.80 2.29
CA GLN A 43 -4.18 -0.35 3.14
C GLN A 43 -2.66 -0.50 3.36
N PHE A 44 -1.88 -0.27 2.31
CA PHE A 44 -0.43 -0.28 2.34
C PHE A 44 0.11 0.78 3.27
N GLU A 45 -0.41 2.01 3.19
CA GLU A 45 -0.04 3.12 4.08
C GLU A 45 -0.32 2.76 5.54
N ALA A 46 -1.54 2.32 5.85
CA ALA A 46 -1.94 1.96 7.21
C ALA A 46 -1.07 0.83 7.78
N THR A 47 -0.84 -0.21 6.97
CA THR A 47 -0.01 -1.36 7.36
C THR A 47 1.45 -0.94 7.59
N THR A 48 2.00 -0.11 6.71
CA THR A 48 3.38 0.37 6.81
C THR A 48 3.56 1.26 8.04
N LYS A 49 2.63 2.19 8.29
CA LYS A 49 2.64 3.03 9.50
C LYS A 49 2.60 2.19 10.77
N SER A 50 1.74 1.17 10.84
CA SER A 50 1.66 0.26 11.99
C SER A 50 2.96 -0.53 12.19
N LYS A 51 3.55 -1.06 11.11
CA LYS A 51 4.85 -1.78 11.17
C LYS A 51 5.98 -0.87 11.65
N LEU A 52 6.07 0.36 11.14
CA LEU A 52 7.07 1.34 11.54
C LEU A 52 6.91 1.73 13.02
N ALA A 53 5.68 1.94 13.50
CA ALA A 53 5.42 2.23 14.90
C ALA A 53 5.87 1.08 15.82
N SER A 54 5.60 -0.18 15.44
CA SER A 54 6.09 -1.34 16.20
C SER A 54 7.61 -1.46 16.20
N LEU A 55 8.28 -1.12 15.09
CA LEU A 55 9.74 -1.08 15.05
C LEU A 55 10.29 0.04 15.96
N ASN A 56 9.65 1.20 15.97
CA ASN A 56 10.05 2.31 16.84
C ASN A 56 9.93 1.91 18.32
N GLU A 57 8.81 1.32 18.74
CA GLU A 57 8.64 0.86 20.12
C GLU A 57 9.71 -0.16 20.53
N LYS A 58 10.05 -1.09 19.64
CA LYS A 58 11.13 -2.07 19.90
C LYS A 58 12.48 -1.39 20.01
N LEU A 59 12.75 -0.37 19.19
CA LEU A 59 13.98 0.42 19.26
C LEU A 59 14.06 1.16 20.61
N ASP A 60 12.99 1.85 21.01
CA ASP A 60 12.91 2.57 22.29
C ASP A 60 13.19 1.65 23.48
N VAL A 61 12.64 0.42 23.47
CA VAL A 61 12.90 -0.59 24.51
C VAL A 61 14.36 -1.04 24.52
N LEU A 62 14.97 -1.23 23.35
CA LEU A 62 16.36 -1.63 23.24
C LEU A 62 17.30 -0.53 23.71
N GLU A 63 17.04 0.73 23.33
CA GLU A 63 17.82 1.89 23.76
C GLU A 63 17.80 2.04 25.29
N ARG A 64 16.62 1.95 25.91
CA ARG A 64 16.51 2.05 27.38
C ARG A 64 17.18 0.88 28.10
N ARG A 65 17.14 -0.33 27.54
CA ARG A 65 17.86 -1.48 28.11
C ARG A 65 19.36 -1.33 27.99
N LEU A 66 19.84 -0.81 26.87
CA LEU A 66 21.26 -0.53 26.66
C LEU A 66 21.74 0.52 27.67
N GLU A 67 21.02 1.62 27.82
CA GLU A 67 21.35 2.68 28.80
C GLU A 67 21.45 2.11 30.23
N LEU A 68 20.49 1.28 30.64
CA LEU A 68 20.54 0.63 31.96
C LEU A 68 21.77 -0.27 32.12
N LEU A 69 22.13 -1.05 31.09
CA LEU A 69 23.31 -1.90 31.11
C LEU A 69 24.59 -1.07 31.17
N GLU A 70 24.69 0.02 30.41
CA GLU A 70 25.82 0.94 30.43
C GLU A 70 26.02 1.56 31.82
N VAL A 71 24.94 1.99 32.48
CA VAL A 71 25.00 2.50 33.87
C VAL A 71 25.43 1.41 34.85
N GLN A 72 24.90 0.19 34.74
CA GLN A 72 25.27 -0.92 35.61
C GLN A 72 26.75 -1.29 35.47
N VAL A 73 27.24 -1.39 34.23
CA VAL A 73 28.65 -1.66 33.93
C VAL A 73 29.54 -0.52 34.43
N GLY A 74 29.13 0.74 34.22
CA GLY A 74 29.85 1.92 34.72
C GLY A 74 29.96 1.94 36.25
N ASN A 75 28.88 1.60 36.95
CA ASN A 75 28.89 1.52 38.42
C ASN A 75 29.77 0.37 38.92
N ALA A 76 29.74 -0.78 38.24
CA ALA A 76 30.54 -1.94 38.59
C ALA A 76 32.04 -1.70 38.37
N SER A 77 32.40 -1.01 37.28
CA SER A 77 33.79 -0.66 36.99
C SER A 77 34.33 0.44 37.91
N ALA A 78 33.48 1.36 38.37
CA ALA A 78 33.86 2.39 39.33
C ALA A 78 34.07 1.87 40.77
N ASN A 79 33.35 0.81 41.17
CA ASN A 79 33.42 0.23 42.52
C ASN A 79 33.74 -1.27 42.51
N PRO A 80 34.92 -1.68 42.04
CA PRO A 80 35.27 -3.11 41.91
C PRO A 80 35.32 -3.84 43.25
N SER A 81 35.57 -3.12 44.35
CA SER A 81 35.59 -3.68 45.71
C SER A 81 34.23 -4.21 46.18
N LEU A 82 33.12 -3.75 45.60
CA LEU A 82 31.78 -4.29 45.92
C LEU A 82 31.58 -5.72 45.39
N PHE A 83 32.43 -6.17 44.46
CA PHE A 83 32.35 -7.49 43.83
C PHE A 83 33.51 -8.42 44.20
N ALA A 84 34.47 -7.95 44.99
CA ALA A 84 35.54 -8.77 45.55
C ALA A 84 35.10 -9.32 46.91
N THR A 85 34.48 -10.51 46.92
CA THR A 85 34.30 -11.36 48.10
C THR A 85 35.33 -12.48 48.14
#